data_AF-A0A832HKR8-F1
#
_entry.id   AF-A0A832HKR8-F1
#
_cell.length_a   1.000
_cell.length_b   1.000
_cell.length_c   1.000
_cell.angle_alpha   90.00
_cell.angle_beta   90.00
_cell.angle_gamma   90.00
#
_symmetry.space_group_name_H-M   'P 1'
#
loop_
_entity.id
_entity.type
_entity.pdbx_description
1 polymer ?
#
loop_
_entity_poly.entity_id
_entity_poly.type
_entity_poly.pdbx_seq_one_letter_code
_entity_poly.pdbx_strand_id
1 'polypeptide(L)'
;MASGLAEAIDRVNEAHFWGKKLAKTESAKLAKFIAGRQGLPGAYFGSFALFEAEIKKGVRLFTGERAVSASARHIMGEEGCRALRLLNVKDKAVQGALSAATGHLLERIGPIQPAPAEWRDKWWANYMGGVFCCAPCSVGFWRHLVAGGFDHQEQRLKIGMKYLKLLRRSDGEYRAAPFWWTMSVLVELPAVVARDEIRYAANRLEKYRNRKGPPRDVYAERRHEIARRALEMA
;
A
#
# COMPACT_ATOMS: atom_id res chain seq x y z
N MET A 1 3.19 -18.56 -14.76
CA MET A 1 3.90 -17.76 -13.73
C MET A 1 3.60 -16.31 -13.99
N ALA A 2 3.61 -15.44 -12.98
CA ALA A 2 3.36 -14.01 -13.18
C ALA A 2 4.35 -13.42 -14.20
N SER A 3 3.87 -12.53 -15.06
CA SER A 3 4.65 -11.89 -16.12
C SER A 3 5.41 -10.63 -15.67
N GLY A 4 5.10 -10.12 -14.47
CA GLY A 4 5.73 -8.95 -13.87
C GLY A 4 5.65 -8.94 -12.34
N LEU A 5 6.33 -7.97 -11.72
CA LEU A 5 6.35 -7.81 -10.26
C LEU A 5 4.97 -7.42 -9.73
N ALA A 6 4.29 -6.49 -10.40
CA ALA A 6 2.97 -6.01 -9.99
C ALA A 6 1.93 -7.13 -10.03
N GLU A 7 1.96 -8.00 -11.04
CA GLU A 7 1.05 -9.14 -11.15
C GLU A 7 1.31 -10.18 -10.06
N ALA A 8 2.59 -10.46 -9.74
CA ALA A 8 2.94 -11.37 -8.66
C ALA A 8 2.45 -10.86 -7.30
N ILE A 9 2.61 -9.57 -7.04
CA ILE A 9 2.11 -8.91 -5.83
C ILE A 9 0.57 -8.90 -5.81
N ASP A 10 -0.07 -8.57 -6.93
CA ASP A 10 -1.54 -8.54 -7.04
C ASP A 10 -2.16 -9.90 -6.70
N ARG A 11 -1.54 -11.00 -7.14
CA ARG A 11 -1.96 -12.37 -6.79
C ARG A 11 -1.90 -12.66 -5.29
N VAL A 12 -0.87 -12.18 -4.60
CA VAL A 12 -0.75 -12.29 -3.13
C VAL A 12 -1.84 -11.45 -2.46
N ASN A 13 -2.02 -10.22 -2.93
CA ASN A 13 -3.02 -9.29 -2.40
C ASN A 13 -4.44 -9.81 -2.59
N GLU A 14 -4.74 -10.40 -3.75
CA GLU A 14 -6.03 -10.99 -4.04
C GLU A 14 -6.34 -12.18 -3.12
N ALA A 15 -5.38 -13.09 -2.95
CA ALA A 15 -5.55 -14.21 -2.05
C ALA A 15 -5.82 -13.74 -0.61
N HIS A 16 -5.02 -12.79 -0.12
CA HIS A 16 -5.21 -12.21 1.20
C HIS A 16 -6.56 -11.47 1.34
N PHE A 17 -6.89 -10.62 0.38
CA PHE A 17 -8.10 -9.80 0.39
C PHE A 17 -9.38 -10.65 0.45
N TRP A 18 -9.40 -11.78 -0.27
CA TRP A 18 -10.53 -12.72 -0.27
C TRP A 18 -10.44 -13.82 0.79
N GLY A 19 -9.45 -13.79 1.68
CA GLY A 19 -9.25 -14.84 2.69
C GLY A 19 -8.91 -16.22 2.10
N LYS A 20 -8.42 -16.27 0.85
CA LYS A 20 -8.04 -17.51 0.17
C LYS A 20 -6.64 -17.94 0.61
N LYS A 21 -6.46 -19.23 0.83
CA LYS A 21 -5.14 -19.81 1.10
C LYS A 21 -4.46 -20.18 -0.21
N LEU A 22 -3.27 -19.65 -0.44
CA LEU A 22 -2.39 -20.10 -1.52
C LEU A 22 -1.80 -21.47 -1.18
N ALA A 23 -1.59 -22.33 -2.17
CA ALA A 23 -0.87 -23.58 -1.96
C ALA A 23 0.56 -23.28 -1.46
N LYS A 24 1.14 -24.16 -0.62
CA LYS A 24 2.50 -23.96 -0.08
C LYS A 24 3.54 -23.81 -1.19
N THR A 25 3.43 -24.64 -2.22
CA THR A 25 4.34 -24.62 -3.39
C THR A 25 4.20 -23.33 -4.19
N GLU A 26 2.99 -22.83 -4.36
CA GLU A 26 2.71 -21.56 -5.01
C GLU A 26 3.21 -20.37 -4.20
N SER A 27 2.98 -20.37 -2.89
CA SER A 27 3.46 -19.35 -1.95
C SER A 27 4.98 -19.25 -2.00
N ALA A 28 5.67 -20.39 -1.99
CA ALA A 28 7.13 -20.45 -2.13
C ALA A 28 7.61 -19.91 -3.49
N LYS A 29 6.92 -20.24 -4.59
CA LYS A 29 7.25 -19.73 -5.93
C LYS A 29 7.09 -18.21 -6.01
N LEU A 30 5.97 -17.67 -5.53
CA LEU A 30 5.71 -16.22 -5.51
C LEU A 30 6.72 -15.49 -4.61
N ALA A 31 6.99 -16.02 -3.42
CA ALA A 31 7.95 -15.42 -2.50
C ALA A 31 9.35 -15.35 -3.12
N LYS A 32 9.84 -16.43 -3.72
CA LYS A 32 11.14 -16.47 -4.40
C LYS A 32 11.18 -15.53 -5.60
N PHE A 33 10.10 -15.48 -6.39
CA PHE A 33 10.00 -14.57 -7.54
C PHE A 33 10.09 -13.10 -7.11
N ILE A 34 9.30 -12.69 -6.11
CA ILE A 34 9.30 -11.31 -5.59
C ILE A 34 10.66 -10.99 -4.95
N ALA A 35 11.17 -11.87 -4.09
CA ALA A 35 12.47 -11.70 -3.42
C ALA A 35 13.63 -11.57 -4.42
N GLY A 36 13.60 -12.34 -5.52
CA GLY A 36 14.60 -12.27 -6.59
C GLY A 36 14.65 -10.94 -7.34
N ARG A 37 13.70 -10.02 -7.10
CA ARG A 37 13.72 -8.66 -7.63
C ARG A 37 14.44 -7.66 -6.73
N GLN A 38 14.80 -8.05 -5.50
CA GLN A 38 15.43 -7.15 -4.55
C GLN A 38 16.82 -6.70 -5.02
N GLY A 39 17.11 -5.41 -4.91
CA GLY A 39 18.42 -4.83 -5.22
C GLY A 39 18.79 -4.74 -6.70
N LEU A 40 17.94 -5.24 -7.61
CA LEU A 40 18.22 -5.19 -9.04
C LEU A 40 18.09 -3.76 -9.62
N PRO A 41 18.70 -3.47 -10.80
CA PRO A 41 18.55 -2.18 -11.47
C PRO A 41 17.08 -1.80 -11.67
N GLY A 42 16.74 -0.55 -11.35
CA GLY A 42 15.37 -0.05 -11.40
C GLY A 42 14.59 -0.19 -10.09
N ALA A 43 15.12 -0.90 -9.09
CA ALA A 43 14.60 -0.87 -7.72
C ALA A 43 14.72 0.54 -7.13
N TYR A 44 13.71 0.96 -6.35
CA TYR A 44 13.84 2.16 -5.55
C TYR A 44 14.70 1.86 -4.33
N PHE A 45 15.88 2.47 -4.25
CA PHE A 45 16.74 2.44 -3.07
C PHE A 45 16.95 1.00 -2.54
N GLY A 46 17.35 0.09 -3.43
CA GLY A 46 17.63 -1.31 -3.05
C GLY A 46 16.40 -2.15 -2.64
N SER A 47 15.17 -1.66 -2.86
CA SER A 47 13.93 -2.45 -2.72
C SER A 47 13.73 -3.39 -3.93
N PHE A 48 12.50 -3.58 -4.42
CA PHE A 48 12.19 -4.52 -5.50
C PHE A 48 12.13 -3.83 -6.86
N ALA A 49 12.85 -4.36 -7.84
CA ALA A 49 12.90 -3.80 -9.18
C ALA A 49 11.68 -4.16 -10.02
N LEU A 50 11.04 -3.15 -10.58
CA LEU A 50 10.07 -3.29 -11.67
C LEU A 50 10.73 -3.86 -12.93
N PHE A 51 9.93 -4.49 -13.79
CA PHE A 51 10.33 -4.82 -15.14
C PHE A 51 10.27 -3.60 -16.06
N GLU A 52 11.00 -3.61 -17.17
CA GLU A 52 11.06 -2.48 -18.11
C GLU A 52 9.67 -2.05 -18.61
N ALA A 53 8.80 -3.02 -18.92
CA ALA A 53 7.44 -2.74 -19.34
C ALA A 53 6.61 -2.02 -18.25
N GLU A 54 6.82 -2.39 -16.99
CA GLU A 54 6.16 -1.76 -15.83
C GLU A 54 6.74 -0.36 -15.56
N ILE A 55 8.02 -0.13 -15.80
CA ILE A 55 8.65 1.19 -15.72
C ILE A 55 8.06 2.11 -16.80
N LYS A 56 7.98 1.64 -18.04
CA LYS A 56 7.48 2.43 -19.19
C LYS A 56 5.99 2.71 -19.09
N LYS A 57 5.18 1.73 -18.71
CA LYS A 57 3.70 1.84 -18.71
C LYS A 57 3.12 2.25 -17.36
N GLY A 58 3.91 2.17 -16.28
CA GLY A 58 3.40 2.20 -14.92
C GLY A 58 2.74 0.88 -14.52
N VAL A 59 2.33 0.81 -13.25
CA VAL A 59 1.67 -0.36 -12.65
C VAL A 59 0.21 -0.04 -12.34
N ARG A 60 -0.65 -1.05 -12.43
CA ARG A 60 -2.01 -0.97 -11.86
C ARG A 60 -1.94 -1.42 -10.41
N LEU A 61 -2.53 -0.61 -9.54
CA LEU A 61 -2.71 -0.94 -8.13
C LEU A 61 -3.84 -1.95 -7.97
N PHE A 62 -3.94 -2.56 -6.79
CA PHE A 62 -4.93 -3.61 -6.49
C PHE A 62 -6.37 -3.20 -6.83
N THR A 63 -6.67 -1.90 -6.73
CA THR A 63 -7.98 -1.28 -6.96
C THR A 63 -8.16 -0.73 -8.38
N GLY A 64 -7.18 -0.92 -9.25
CA GLY A 64 -7.21 -0.59 -10.68
C GLY A 64 -6.66 0.78 -11.06
N GLU A 65 -6.49 1.70 -10.09
CA GLU A 65 -5.80 2.97 -10.31
C GLU A 65 -4.36 2.73 -10.79
N ARG A 66 -3.84 3.64 -11.61
CA ARG A 66 -2.49 3.51 -12.19
C ARG A 66 -1.48 4.37 -11.42
N ALA A 67 -0.39 3.75 -11.00
CA ALA A 67 0.81 4.45 -10.52
C ALA A 67 1.87 4.50 -11.62
N VAL A 68 2.53 5.65 -11.76
CA VAL A 68 3.54 5.91 -12.80
C VAL A 68 4.83 6.47 -12.18
N SER A 69 5.91 6.47 -12.98
CA SER A 69 7.17 7.12 -12.63
C SER A 69 7.77 6.67 -11.28
N ALA A 70 8.15 7.61 -10.41
CA ALA A 70 8.72 7.30 -9.10
C ALA A 70 7.72 6.56 -8.19
N SER A 71 6.44 6.98 -8.18
CA SER A 71 5.42 6.39 -7.32
C SER A 71 5.22 4.89 -7.59
N ALA A 72 5.31 4.45 -8.85
CA ALA A 72 5.25 3.03 -9.18
C ALA A 72 6.35 2.23 -8.46
N ARG A 73 7.59 2.72 -8.49
CA ARG A 73 8.73 2.04 -7.85
C ARG A 73 8.63 2.06 -6.33
N HIS A 74 8.18 3.16 -5.75
CA HIS A 74 8.01 3.29 -4.30
C HIS A 74 6.93 2.32 -3.79
N ILE A 75 5.74 2.38 -4.39
CA ILE A 75 4.60 1.55 -3.98
C ILE A 75 4.92 0.07 -4.17
N MET A 76 5.61 -0.31 -5.26
CA MET A 76 5.99 -1.72 -5.46
C MET A 76 7.11 -2.18 -4.51
N GLY A 77 7.96 -1.26 -4.04
CA GLY A 77 8.90 -1.53 -2.96
C GLY A 77 8.18 -1.88 -1.64
N GLU A 78 7.19 -1.06 -1.27
CA GLU A 78 6.38 -1.24 -0.06
C GLU A 78 5.48 -2.48 -0.15
N GLU A 79 4.75 -2.63 -1.25
CA GLU A 79 3.85 -3.75 -1.48
C GLU A 79 4.60 -5.07 -1.68
N GLY A 80 5.83 -5.04 -2.21
CA GLY A 80 6.71 -6.20 -2.26
C GLY A 80 7.07 -6.69 -0.86
N CYS A 81 7.44 -5.78 0.05
CA CYS A 81 7.71 -6.15 1.45
C CYS A 81 6.45 -6.72 2.11
N ARG A 82 5.30 -6.05 1.94
CA ARG A 82 4.00 -6.52 2.44
C ARG A 82 3.67 -7.92 1.93
N ALA A 83 3.81 -8.16 0.62
CA ALA A 83 3.51 -9.46 0.01
C ALA A 83 4.39 -10.58 0.59
N LEU A 84 5.70 -10.34 0.76
CA LEU A 84 6.59 -11.32 1.38
C LEU A 84 6.22 -11.64 2.83
N ARG A 85 5.76 -10.64 3.59
CA ARG A 85 5.26 -10.83 4.97
C ARG A 85 4.00 -11.66 5.00
N LEU A 86 3.03 -11.36 4.13
CA LEU A 86 1.78 -12.13 4.01
C LEU A 86 2.01 -13.58 3.59
N LEU A 87 2.97 -13.83 2.71
CA LEU A 87 3.36 -15.19 2.30
C LEU A 87 4.06 -15.96 3.44
N ASN A 88 4.76 -15.28 4.35
CA ASN A 88 5.41 -15.83 5.55
C ASN A 88 6.30 -17.06 5.25
N VAL A 89 6.99 -17.06 4.11
CA VAL A 89 7.87 -18.16 3.69
C VAL A 89 9.22 -18.06 4.40
N LYS A 90 9.63 -19.13 5.10
CA LYS A 90 10.85 -19.18 5.94
C LYS A 90 12.16 -19.42 5.18
N ASP A 91 12.15 -19.28 3.85
CA ASP A 91 13.34 -19.41 3.02
C ASP A 91 14.34 -18.28 3.33
N LYS A 92 15.62 -18.61 3.54
CA LYS A 92 16.64 -17.64 3.98
C LYS A 92 16.85 -16.51 2.97
N ALA A 93 16.80 -16.79 1.67
CA ALA A 93 16.97 -15.76 0.63
C ALA A 93 15.77 -14.81 0.61
N VAL A 94 14.55 -15.35 0.78
CA VAL A 94 13.34 -14.55 0.90
C VAL A 94 13.39 -13.63 2.13
N GLN A 95 13.78 -14.17 3.28
CA GLN A 95 13.89 -13.38 4.52
C GLN A 95 14.99 -12.31 4.42
N GLY A 96 16.13 -12.65 3.81
CA GLY A 96 17.22 -11.69 3.55
C GLY A 96 16.77 -10.54 2.66
N ALA A 97 16.09 -10.83 1.54
CA ALA A 97 15.56 -9.81 0.64
C ALA A 97 14.52 -8.90 1.34
N LEU A 98 13.60 -9.49 2.10
CA LEU A 98 12.62 -8.72 2.89
C LEU A 98 13.30 -7.80 3.91
N SER A 99 14.29 -8.32 4.65
CA SER A 99 15.02 -7.56 5.66
C SER A 99 15.79 -6.39 5.03
N ALA A 100 16.52 -6.64 3.94
CA ALA A 100 17.27 -5.61 3.23
C ALA A 100 16.36 -4.52 2.66
N ALA A 101 15.28 -4.90 1.95
CA ALA A 101 14.33 -3.95 1.40
C ALA A 101 13.63 -3.14 2.49
N THR A 102 13.26 -3.77 3.62
CA THR A 102 12.66 -3.07 4.77
C THR A 102 13.63 -2.06 5.36
N GLY A 103 14.89 -2.43 5.59
CA GLY A 103 15.91 -1.53 6.12
C GLY A 103 16.11 -0.30 5.25
N HIS A 104 16.28 -0.50 3.94
CA HIS A 104 16.44 0.60 3.00
C HIS A 104 15.21 1.53 2.95
N LEU A 105 13.98 0.98 2.98
CA LEU A 105 12.77 1.81 3.03
C LEU A 105 12.67 2.60 4.34
N LEU A 106 13.07 2.01 5.47
CA LEU A 106 13.07 2.68 6.77
C LEU A 106 13.99 3.91 6.79
N GLU A 107 15.18 3.82 6.19
CA GLU A 107 16.10 4.95 6.02
C GLU A 107 15.46 6.13 5.27
N ARG A 108 14.52 5.85 4.35
CA ARG A 108 13.82 6.88 3.56
C ARG A 108 12.64 7.50 4.30
N ILE A 109 11.98 6.75 5.17
CA ILE A 109 10.85 7.24 5.99
C ILE A 109 11.37 8.11 7.14
N GLY A 110 12.52 7.75 7.69
CA GLY A 110 13.11 8.43 8.83
C GLY A 110 12.46 8.06 10.17
N PRO A 111 13.02 8.59 11.27
CA PRO A 111 12.55 8.31 12.62
C PRO A 111 11.22 9.00 12.90
N ILE A 112 10.54 8.57 13.96
CA ILE A 112 9.41 9.31 14.52
C ILE A 112 9.99 10.37 15.46
N GLN A 113 10.44 11.48 14.89
CA GLN A 113 10.94 12.61 15.64
C GLN A 113 10.26 13.89 15.15
N PRO A 114 10.14 14.91 16.02
CA PRO A 114 9.83 16.26 15.56
C PRO A 114 10.83 16.60 14.46
N ALA A 115 10.33 17.18 13.36
CA ALA A 115 11.24 17.61 12.33
C ALA A 115 12.26 18.61 12.90
N PRO A 116 13.51 18.57 12.40
CA PRO A 116 14.51 19.57 12.73
C PRO A 116 13.96 20.99 12.57
N ALA A 117 14.44 21.94 13.38
CA ALA A 117 13.91 23.29 13.41
C ALA A 117 13.95 23.97 12.02
N GLU A 118 15.00 23.67 11.26
CA GLU A 118 15.23 24.12 9.89
C GLU A 118 14.22 23.58 8.86
N TRP A 119 13.45 22.53 9.21
CA TRP A 119 12.44 21.94 8.33
C TRP A 119 11.01 22.35 8.70
N ARG A 120 10.81 23.15 9.75
CA ARG A 120 9.47 23.52 10.25
C ARG A 120 8.56 24.16 9.21
N ASP A 121 9.14 24.89 8.25
CA ASP A 121 8.39 25.55 7.17
C ASP A 121 8.01 24.59 6.03
N LYS A 122 8.51 23.34 6.06
CA LYS A 122 8.17 22.31 5.07
C LYS A 122 6.89 21.61 5.51
N TRP A 123 5.87 21.61 4.66
CA TRP A 123 4.56 21.00 5.00
C TRP A 123 4.64 19.53 5.43
N TRP A 124 5.62 18.76 4.92
CA TRP A 124 5.79 17.34 5.23
C TRP A 124 6.53 17.08 6.54
N ALA A 125 7.20 18.09 7.10
CA ALA A 125 8.02 17.98 8.30
C ALA A 125 7.18 17.54 9.52
N ASN A 126 5.96 18.08 9.64
CA ASN A 126 5.02 17.72 10.71
C ASN A 126 4.49 16.27 10.63
N TYR A 127 4.78 15.56 9.55
CA TYR A 127 4.31 14.20 9.30
C TYR A 127 5.44 13.18 9.19
N MET A 128 6.68 13.59 9.51
CA MET A 128 7.85 12.72 9.47
C MET A 128 7.62 11.42 10.23
N GLY A 129 8.05 10.31 9.64
CA GLY A 129 7.84 8.97 10.18
C GLY A 129 6.44 8.37 9.93
N GLY A 130 5.42 9.17 9.59
CA GLY A 130 4.06 8.71 9.30
C GLY A 130 3.61 8.85 7.85
N VAL A 131 4.41 9.48 7.00
CA VAL A 131 4.17 9.63 5.56
C VAL A 131 5.40 9.23 4.77
N PHE A 132 5.20 8.89 3.51
CA PHE A 132 6.29 8.70 2.54
C PHE A 132 6.49 9.97 1.71
N CYS A 133 7.09 9.86 0.52
CA CYS A 133 7.40 11.02 -0.32
C CYS A 133 6.18 11.79 -0.85
N CYS A 134 5.00 11.17 -0.96
CA CYS A 134 3.77 11.78 -1.44
C CYS A 134 2.53 10.97 -1.00
N ALA A 135 1.33 11.50 -1.22
CA ALA A 135 0.08 10.85 -0.80
C ALA A 135 -0.12 9.43 -1.36
N PRO A 136 0.04 9.15 -2.68
CA PRO A 136 -0.06 7.78 -3.20
C PRO A 136 0.92 6.79 -2.58
N CYS A 137 2.18 7.19 -2.37
CA CYS A 137 3.18 6.32 -1.75
C CYS A 137 2.90 6.14 -0.26
N SER A 138 2.41 7.16 0.43
CA SER A 138 2.03 7.05 1.85
C SER A 138 0.96 5.97 2.05
N VAL A 139 0.03 5.81 1.11
CA VAL A 139 -0.97 4.73 1.16
C VAL A 139 -0.32 3.34 1.06
N GLY A 140 0.65 3.14 0.17
CA GLY A 140 1.40 1.88 0.08
C GLY A 140 2.22 1.61 1.34
N PHE A 141 2.87 2.65 1.88
CA PHE A 141 3.57 2.60 3.15
C PHE A 141 2.67 2.16 4.31
N TRP A 142 1.45 2.71 4.43
CA TRP A 142 0.52 2.31 5.48
C TRP A 142 0.07 0.85 5.37
N ARG A 143 -0.11 0.33 4.16
CA ARG A 143 -0.40 -1.11 3.97
C ARG A 143 0.77 -1.96 4.44
N HIS A 144 2.01 -1.56 4.14
CA HIS A 144 3.20 -2.24 4.62
C HIS A 144 3.31 -2.18 6.16
N LEU A 145 2.99 -1.04 6.79
CA LEU A 145 2.94 -0.92 8.25
C LEU A 145 1.98 -1.94 8.87
N VAL A 146 0.75 -2.05 8.36
CA VAL A 146 -0.27 -2.99 8.86
C VAL A 146 0.19 -4.45 8.76
N ALA A 147 1.01 -4.78 7.77
CA ALA A 147 1.58 -6.12 7.63
C ALA A 147 2.79 -6.39 8.54
N GLY A 148 3.12 -5.46 9.45
CA GLY A 148 4.26 -5.60 10.37
C GLY A 148 5.57 -5.01 9.85
N GLY A 149 5.50 -4.08 8.89
CA GLY A 149 6.63 -3.58 8.11
C GLY A 149 7.73 -2.86 8.88
N PHE A 150 7.37 -2.15 9.94
CA PHE A 150 8.26 -1.24 10.65
C PHE A 150 7.99 -1.24 12.16
N ASP A 151 8.82 -0.50 12.88
CA ASP A 151 8.64 -0.17 14.28
C ASP A 151 7.48 0.81 14.50
N HIS A 152 7.03 0.93 15.76
CA HIS A 152 6.09 1.96 16.21
C HIS A 152 4.84 2.15 15.31
N GLN A 153 4.32 1.04 14.76
CA GLN A 153 3.32 1.06 13.68
C GLN A 153 2.11 1.94 14.02
N GLU A 154 1.57 1.80 15.23
CA GLU A 154 0.42 2.59 15.67
C GLU A 154 0.71 4.10 15.66
N GLN A 155 1.89 4.52 16.11
CA GLN A 155 2.28 5.93 16.13
C GLN A 155 2.48 6.47 14.71
N ARG A 156 3.13 5.70 13.82
CA ARG A 156 3.31 6.07 12.40
C ARG A 156 1.96 6.19 11.70
N LEU A 157 1.03 5.26 11.95
CA LEU A 157 -0.33 5.30 11.40
C LEU A 157 -1.12 6.50 11.93
N LYS A 158 -1.04 6.82 13.23
CA LYS A 158 -1.67 8.03 13.80
C LYS A 158 -1.20 9.31 13.10
N ILE A 159 0.10 9.42 12.81
CA ILE A 159 0.66 10.56 12.05
C ILE A 159 0.13 10.54 10.61
N GLY A 160 0.12 9.37 9.96
CA GLY A 160 -0.42 9.19 8.62
C GLY A 160 -1.89 9.59 8.49
N MET A 161 -2.74 9.25 9.47
CA MET A 161 -4.15 9.64 9.46
C MET A 161 -4.33 11.15 9.65
N LYS A 162 -3.50 11.82 10.45
CA LYS A 162 -3.49 13.30 10.53
C LYS A 162 -3.17 13.91 9.17
N TYR A 163 -2.20 13.35 8.45
CA TYR A 163 -1.88 13.79 7.10
C TYR A 163 -3.04 13.55 6.13
N LEU A 164 -3.65 12.36 6.15
CA LEU A 164 -4.79 12.03 5.29
C LEU A 164 -5.97 12.98 5.51
N LYS A 165 -6.24 13.34 6.77
CA LYS A 165 -7.28 14.31 7.14
C LYS A 165 -7.07 15.68 6.48
N LEU A 166 -5.82 16.14 6.30
CA LEU A 166 -5.52 17.37 5.57
C LEU A 166 -5.77 17.28 4.07
N LEU A 167 -5.77 16.07 3.53
CA LEU A 167 -6.05 15.84 2.12
C LEU A 167 -7.55 15.78 1.83
N ARG A 168 -8.43 15.77 2.84
CA ARG A 168 -9.88 15.74 2.63
C ARG A 168 -10.34 16.89 1.71
N ARG A 169 -11.30 16.58 0.86
CA ARG A 169 -12.02 17.49 -0.03
C ARG A 169 -13.46 17.68 0.48
N SER A 170 -14.26 18.53 -0.16
CA SER A 170 -15.67 18.68 0.19
C SER A 170 -16.56 17.54 -0.34
N ASP A 171 -16.05 16.74 -1.27
CA ASP A 171 -16.78 15.71 -2.02
C ASP A 171 -16.61 14.28 -1.46
N GLY A 172 -15.96 14.13 -0.30
CA GLY A 172 -15.65 12.83 0.30
C GLY A 172 -14.44 12.14 -0.35
N GLU A 173 -13.71 12.82 -1.25
CA GLU A 173 -12.43 12.34 -1.79
C GLU A 173 -11.22 12.89 -1.01
N TYR A 174 -10.03 12.50 -1.45
CA TYR A 174 -8.76 13.01 -0.95
C TYR A 174 -8.01 13.70 -2.09
N ARG A 175 -7.35 14.81 -1.79
CA ARG A 175 -6.43 15.51 -2.68
C ARG A 175 -5.19 14.66 -2.86
N ALA A 176 -4.83 14.38 -4.12
CA ALA A 176 -3.64 13.63 -4.53
C ALA A 176 -3.54 12.16 -4.07
N ALA A 177 -4.31 11.69 -3.08
CA ALA A 177 -4.38 10.26 -2.72
C ALA A 177 -5.42 9.54 -3.60
N PRO A 178 -5.07 8.44 -4.30
CA PRO A 178 -6.03 7.71 -5.12
C PRO A 178 -7.12 7.12 -4.23
N PHE A 179 -8.38 7.46 -4.50
CA PHE A 179 -9.48 7.21 -3.57
C PHE A 179 -9.63 5.73 -3.22
N TRP A 180 -9.73 4.84 -4.21
CA TRP A 180 -9.97 3.43 -3.95
C TRP A 180 -8.75 2.75 -3.36
N TRP A 181 -7.55 3.14 -3.81
CA TRP A 181 -6.32 2.69 -3.18
C TRP A 181 -6.27 3.06 -1.70
N THR A 182 -6.67 4.28 -1.35
CA THR A 182 -6.77 4.75 0.03
C THR A 182 -7.82 3.96 0.81
N MET A 183 -9.00 3.74 0.24
CA MET A 183 -10.03 2.93 0.91
C MET A 183 -9.57 1.49 1.15
N SER A 184 -8.76 0.93 0.24
CA SER A 184 -8.22 -0.43 0.39
C SER A 184 -7.33 -0.59 1.62
N VAL A 185 -6.61 0.46 2.05
CA VAL A 185 -5.82 0.41 3.28
C VAL A 185 -6.69 0.69 4.51
N LEU A 186 -7.65 1.62 4.40
CA LEU A 186 -8.51 1.96 5.53
C LEU A 186 -9.32 0.76 6.04
N VAL A 187 -9.76 -0.13 5.15
CA VAL A 187 -10.48 -1.36 5.53
C VAL A 187 -9.58 -2.46 6.11
N GLU A 188 -8.26 -2.33 5.99
CA GLU A 188 -7.28 -3.25 6.60
C GLU A 188 -6.75 -2.74 7.95
N LEU A 189 -6.97 -1.46 8.26
CA LEU A 189 -6.53 -0.83 9.51
C LEU A 189 -7.44 -1.19 10.69
N PRO A 190 -6.91 -1.16 11.94
CA PRO A 190 -7.75 -1.23 13.13
C PRO A 190 -8.84 -0.15 13.10
N ALA A 191 -10.08 -0.52 13.47
CA ALA A 191 -11.23 0.39 13.38
C ALA A 191 -11.00 1.70 14.16
N VAL A 192 -10.33 1.65 15.32
CA VAL A 192 -9.99 2.85 16.11
C VAL A 192 -9.11 3.85 15.36
N VAL A 193 -8.35 3.41 14.36
CA VAL A 193 -7.46 4.26 13.53
C VAL A 193 -8.21 4.80 12.30
N ALA A 194 -9.00 3.96 11.63
CA ALA A 194 -9.57 4.28 10.31
C ALA A 194 -11.01 4.83 10.32
N ARG A 195 -11.77 4.62 11.41
CA ARG A 195 -13.22 4.92 11.46
C ARG A 195 -13.56 6.35 11.04
N ASP A 196 -12.81 7.35 11.50
CA ASP A 196 -13.11 8.75 11.19
C ASP A 196 -12.93 9.07 9.69
N GLU A 197 -11.94 8.46 9.04
CA GLU A 197 -11.70 8.63 7.60
C GLU A 197 -12.73 7.84 6.77
N ILE A 198 -13.12 6.65 7.24
CA ILE A 198 -14.19 5.86 6.63
C ILE A 198 -15.52 6.61 6.69
N ARG A 199 -15.90 7.17 7.85
CA ARG A 199 -17.10 7.99 8.02
C ARG A 199 -17.11 9.20 7.10
N TYR A 200 -15.97 9.88 7.01
CA TYR A 200 -15.81 11.01 6.10
C TYR A 200 -16.08 10.59 4.63
N ALA A 201 -15.65 9.41 4.21
CA ALA A 201 -15.88 8.88 2.86
C ALA A 201 -17.25 8.19 2.66
N ALA A 202 -18.06 7.99 3.72
CA ALA A 202 -19.24 7.13 3.73
C ALA A 202 -20.24 7.46 2.61
N ASN A 203 -20.62 8.73 2.47
CA ASN A 203 -21.55 9.18 1.43
C ASN A 203 -21.11 8.77 0.02
N ARG A 204 -19.81 8.79 -0.26
CA ARG A 204 -19.26 8.40 -1.56
C ARG A 204 -19.27 6.88 -1.74
N LEU A 205 -18.95 6.15 -0.67
CA LEU A 205 -18.99 4.68 -0.65
C LEU A 205 -20.42 4.17 -0.87
N GLU A 206 -21.41 4.77 -0.23
CA GLU A 206 -22.83 4.45 -0.40
C GLU A 206 -23.28 4.72 -1.84
N LYS A 207 -22.96 5.89 -2.40
CA LYS A 207 -23.25 6.21 -3.80
C LYS A 207 -22.63 5.20 -4.76
N TYR A 208 -21.43 4.70 -4.47
CA TYR A 208 -20.80 3.68 -5.30
C TYR A 208 -21.48 2.31 -5.13
N ARG A 209 -21.77 1.89 -3.89
CA ARG A 209 -22.45 0.62 -3.58
C ARG A 209 -23.83 0.54 -4.23
N ASN A 210 -24.54 1.66 -4.30
CA ASN A 210 -25.90 1.73 -4.85
C ASN A 210 -25.96 1.87 -6.38
N ARG A 211 -24.82 1.82 -7.09
CA ARG A 211 -24.81 1.84 -8.56
C ARG A 211 -25.48 0.58 -9.10
N LYS A 212 -26.34 0.76 -10.12
CA LYS A 212 -27.02 -0.34 -10.80
C LYS A 212 -26.05 -1.10 -11.71
N GLY A 213 -26.20 -2.42 -11.74
CA GLY A 213 -25.47 -3.33 -12.62
C GLY A 213 -24.31 -4.04 -11.92
N PRO A 214 -23.94 -5.24 -12.39
CA PRO A 214 -22.83 -5.99 -11.81
C PRO A 214 -21.49 -5.30 -12.06
N PRO A 215 -20.47 -5.57 -11.23
CA PRO A 215 -19.09 -5.21 -11.53
C PRO A 215 -18.68 -5.70 -12.92
N ARG A 216 -18.03 -4.83 -13.70
CA ARG A 216 -17.65 -5.13 -15.10
C ARG A 216 -16.26 -5.73 -15.25
N ASP A 217 -15.44 -5.64 -14.20
CA ASP A 217 -14.07 -6.14 -14.17
C ASP A 217 -13.66 -6.48 -12.73
N VAL A 218 -12.53 -7.18 -12.59
CA VAL A 218 -11.98 -7.60 -11.30
C VAL A 218 -11.71 -6.43 -10.34
N TYR A 219 -11.37 -5.25 -10.85
CA TYR A 219 -11.14 -4.08 -10.01
C TYR A 219 -12.45 -3.50 -9.50
N ALA A 220 -13.51 -3.52 -10.30
CA ALA A 220 -14.85 -3.13 -9.88
C ALA A 220 -15.35 -4.05 -8.77
N GLU A 221 -15.13 -5.36 -8.88
CA GLU A 221 -15.48 -6.33 -7.82
C GLU A 221 -14.75 -6.00 -6.52
N ARG A 222 -13.43 -5.81 -6.59
CA ARG A 222 -12.61 -5.41 -5.43
C ARG A 222 -13.10 -4.10 -4.80
N ARG A 223 -13.41 -3.08 -5.61
CA ARG A 223 -13.94 -1.79 -5.12
C ARG A 223 -15.32 -1.93 -4.48
N HIS A 224 -16.20 -2.78 -5.02
CA HIS A 224 -17.49 -3.07 -4.39
C HIS A 224 -17.32 -3.71 -3.02
N GLU A 225 -16.42 -4.70 -2.92
CA GLU A 225 -16.12 -5.35 -1.65
C GLU A 225 -15.46 -4.41 -0.64
N ILE A 226 -14.52 -3.56 -1.09
CA ILE A 226 -13.93 -2.50 -0.24
C ILE A 226 -15.02 -1.56 0.27
N ALA A 227 -15.95 -1.13 -0.57
CA ALA A 227 -17.04 -0.26 -0.15
C ALA A 227 -17.96 -0.94 0.87
N ARG A 228 -18.26 -2.24 0.67
CA ARG A 228 -19.04 -3.03 1.63
C ARG A 228 -18.36 -3.09 2.99
N ARG A 229 -17.10 -3.52 3.05
CA ARG A 229 -16.32 -3.61 4.31
C ARG A 229 -16.18 -2.26 5.00
N ALA A 230 -15.89 -1.21 4.24
CA ALA A 230 -15.77 0.14 4.79
C ALA A 230 -17.06 0.59 5.47
N LEU A 231 -18.22 0.38 4.84
CA LEU A 231 -19.51 0.79 5.42
C LEU A 231 -19.90 -0.03 6.65
N GLU A 232 -19.42 -1.26 6.79
CA GLU A 232 -19.59 -2.09 8.00
C GLU A 232 -18.71 -1.61 9.18
N MET A 233 -17.65 -0.86 8.89
CA MET A 233 -16.73 -0.29 9.90
C MET A 233 -17.10 1.14 10.32
N ALA A 234 -18.00 1.80 9.58
CA ALA A 234 -18.40 3.19 9.77
C ALA A 234 -19.19 3.41 11.08
#